data_AF-A0A7V9ET45-F1
#
_entry.id   AF-A0A7V9ET45-F1
#
_cell.length_a   1.000
_cell.length_b   1.000
_cell.length_c   1.000
_cell.angle_alpha   90.00
_cell.angle_beta   90.00
_cell.angle_gamma   90.00
#
_symmetry.space_group_name_H-M   'P 1'
#
loop_
_entity.id
_entity.type
_entity.pdbx_description
1 polymer ?
#
loop_
_entity_poly.entity_id
_entity_poly.type
_entity_poly.pdbx_seq_one_letter_code
_entity_poly.pdbx_strand_id
1 'polypeptide(L)'
;MSRHEVVLQGCTPEPLISYLKALGVLRLASEDKEHGDPQARGAWRNDTFVLRSSLDKNAFVDFFLTRYQPTPILSPWNGGCGFYKKWNVEANAFKSREAADAIEALTRSTEPRFENYRTQIHCAKAALVGQAKPIDPAAELAAIDQRASREGWSAQKRKKERDAFLGSVMLFEHKGVILNLGKAEKDDFLAAIRSSVVGDATLQWLDTAFVLLEGEKKNRREAPLLGSGGNVGNSDFSAMFAQMLAEVLSLEANGAAPEYS
;
A
#
# COMPACT_ATOMS: atom_id res chain seq x y z
N MET A 1 -33.56 -8.48 -17.07
CA MET A 1 -33.00 -9.23 -15.92
C MET A 1 -33.71 -8.78 -14.65
N SER A 2 -33.96 -9.71 -13.72
CA SER A 2 -34.49 -9.37 -12.39
C SER A 2 -33.53 -8.43 -11.66
N ARG A 3 -34.07 -7.56 -10.80
CA ARG A 3 -33.28 -6.65 -9.97
C ARG A 3 -33.59 -6.93 -8.51
N HIS A 4 -32.54 -7.20 -7.74
CA HIS A 4 -32.60 -7.51 -6.32
C HIS A 4 -32.17 -6.29 -5.52
N GLU A 5 -32.75 -6.11 -4.33
CA GLU A 5 -32.26 -5.16 -3.34
C GLU A 5 -31.53 -5.93 -2.24
N VAL A 6 -30.27 -5.56 -1.99
CA VAL A 6 -29.41 -6.14 -0.97
C VAL A 6 -29.09 -5.07 0.06
N VAL A 7 -29.50 -5.32 1.29
CA VAL A 7 -29.30 -4.40 2.43
C VAL A 7 -27.94 -4.69 3.06
N LEU A 8 -27.04 -3.71 3.05
CA LEU A 8 -25.70 -3.81 3.64
C LEU A 8 -25.69 -3.17 5.04
N GLN A 9 -26.11 -3.92 6.06
CA GLN A 9 -26.31 -3.42 7.42
C GLN A 9 -25.07 -2.74 8.05
N GLY A 10 -23.86 -3.15 7.65
CA GLY A 10 -22.60 -2.54 8.11
C GLY A 10 -22.12 -1.34 7.28
N CYS A 11 -22.97 -0.76 6.44
CA CYS A 11 -22.66 0.34 5.53
C CYS A 11 -23.60 1.53 5.80
N THR A 12 -23.37 2.21 6.92
CA THR A 12 -24.10 3.42 7.34
C THR A 12 -23.56 4.69 6.65
N PRO A 13 -24.32 5.80 6.56
CA PRO A 13 -23.82 7.05 5.98
C PRO A 13 -22.76 7.71 6.86
N GLU A 14 -22.75 7.40 8.16
CA GLU A 14 -21.74 7.83 9.12
C GLU A 14 -21.32 6.66 10.01
N PRO A 15 -20.04 6.55 10.40
CA PRO A 15 -18.91 7.46 10.10
C PRO A 15 -18.40 7.34 8.65
N LEU A 16 -17.47 8.22 8.26
CA LEU A 16 -16.88 8.27 6.91
C LEU A 16 -16.38 6.89 6.42
N ILE A 17 -15.82 6.06 7.29
CA ILE A 17 -15.34 4.72 6.90
C ILE A 17 -16.48 3.78 6.46
N SER A 18 -17.65 3.87 7.10
CA SER A 18 -18.85 3.12 6.70
C SER A 18 -19.38 3.61 5.36
N TYR A 19 -19.36 4.93 5.14
CA TYR A 19 -19.73 5.56 3.89
C TYR A 19 -18.83 5.09 2.73
N LEU A 20 -17.51 5.14 2.92
CA LEU A 20 -16.53 4.71 1.92
C LEU A 20 -16.61 3.20 1.66
N LYS A 21 -16.88 2.38 2.67
CA LYS A 21 -17.15 0.95 2.49
C LYS A 21 -18.35 0.71 1.57
N ALA A 22 -19.44 1.46 1.76
CA ALA A 22 -20.63 1.36 0.92
C ALA A 22 -20.32 1.69 -0.55
N LEU A 23 -19.62 2.80 -0.77
CA LEU A 23 -19.19 3.21 -2.11
C LEU A 23 -18.20 2.22 -2.73
N GLY A 24 -17.30 1.65 -1.93
CA GLY A 24 -16.37 0.61 -2.36
C GLY A 24 -17.10 -0.63 -2.87
N VAL A 25 -18.11 -1.11 -2.15
CA VAL A 25 -18.93 -2.25 -2.60
C VAL A 25 -19.67 -1.92 -3.90
N LEU A 26 -20.30 -0.74 -3.99
CA LEU A 26 -20.99 -0.31 -5.22
C LEU A 26 -20.00 -0.24 -6.39
N ARG A 27 -18.85 0.42 -6.20
CA ARG A 27 -17.80 0.56 -7.21
C ARG A 27 -17.37 -0.80 -7.73
N LEU A 28 -16.94 -1.70 -6.84
CA LEU A 28 -16.44 -3.03 -7.20
C LEU A 28 -17.48 -3.85 -7.97
N ALA A 29 -18.73 -3.84 -7.51
CA ALA A 29 -19.82 -4.53 -8.19
C ALA A 29 -20.12 -3.92 -9.57
N SER A 30 -19.97 -2.60 -9.73
CA SER A 30 -20.31 -1.90 -10.98
C SER A 30 -19.19 -1.88 -12.02
N GLU A 31 -17.92 -1.95 -11.60
CA GLU A 31 -16.76 -1.91 -12.50
C GLU A 31 -16.51 -3.26 -13.17
N ASP A 32 -16.85 -4.37 -12.50
CA ASP A 32 -16.70 -5.71 -13.05
C ASP A 32 -17.79 -5.98 -14.10
N LYS A 33 -17.39 -5.94 -15.38
CA LYS A 33 -18.28 -6.15 -16.53
C LYS A 33 -18.65 -7.62 -16.76
N GLU A 34 -17.88 -8.55 -16.20
CA GLU A 34 -18.03 -9.99 -16.46
C GLU A 34 -18.83 -10.69 -15.36
N HIS A 35 -18.51 -10.37 -14.11
CA HIS A 35 -19.11 -11.00 -12.93
C HIS A 35 -19.95 -10.05 -12.07
N GLY A 36 -19.89 -8.74 -12.34
CA GLY A 36 -20.64 -7.71 -11.64
C GLY A 36 -21.95 -7.30 -12.31
N ASP A 37 -22.37 -6.06 -12.02
CA ASP A 37 -23.51 -5.39 -12.63
C ASP A 37 -23.19 -3.91 -12.90
N PRO A 38 -22.81 -3.56 -14.15
CA PRO A 38 -22.54 -2.17 -14.54
C PRO A 38 -23.72 -1.21 -14.37
N GLN A 39 -24.93 -1.74 -14.20
CA GLN A 39 -26.13 -0.97 -13.91
C GLN A 39 -26.49 -0.97 -12.42
N ALA A 40 -25.65 -1.48 -11.53
CA ALA A 40 -25.85 -1.41 -10.09
C ALA A 40 -26.05 0.04 -9.63
N ARG A 41 -26.97 0.24 -8.69
CA ARG A 41 -27.26 1.55 -8.07
C ARG A 41 -27.36 1.35 -6.57
N GLY A 42 -26.93 2.34 -5.80
CA GLY A 42 -27.03 2.31 -4.35
C GLY A 42 -27.64 3.58 -3.80
N ALA A 43 -28.36 3.46 -2.70
CA ALA A 43 -28.87 4.59 -1.93
C ALA A 43 -28.96 4.22 -0.45
N TRP A 44 -28.79 5.19 0.44
CA TRP A 44 -29.10 5.00 1.85
C TRP A 44 -30.62 5.09 2.07
N ARG A 45 -31.17 4.12 2.80
CA ARG A 45 -32.56 4.12 3.29
C ARG A 45 -32.52 3.69 4.76
N ASN A 46 -33.07 4.52 5.66
CA ASN A 46 -33.08 4.26 7.11
C ASN A 46 -31.66 3.92 7.63
N ASP A 47 -30.70 4.82 7.38
CA ASP A 47 -29.29 4.71 7.76
C ASP A 47 -28.52 3.48 7.25
N THR A 48 -29.10 2.71 6.32
CA THR A 48 -28.44 1.53 5.75
C THR A 48 -28.31 1.67 4.25
N PHE A 49 -27.15 1.31 3.70
CA PHE A 49 -26.96 1.28 2.27
C PHE A 49 -27.73 0.11 1.64
N VAL A 50 -28.60 0.42 0.69
CA VAL A 50 -29.35 -0.55 -0.11
C VAL A 50 -28.80 -0.55 -1.52
N LEU A 51 -28.25 -1.69 -1.93
CA LEU A 51 -27.68 -1.92 -3.25
C LEU A 51 -28.70 -2.62 -4.13
N ARG A 52 -29.09 -1.98 -5.25
CA ARG A 52 -29.97 -2.56 -6.26
C ARG A 52 -29.15 -3.06 -7.44
N SER A 53 -29.12 -4.37 -7.65
CA SER A 53 -28.27 -5.06 -8.64
C SER A 53 -29.01 -6.22 -9.33
N SER A 54 -28.47 -6.76 -10.43
CA SER A 54 -28.84 -8.10 -10.91
C SER A 54 -28.30 -9.22 -10.01
N LEU A 55 -27.30 -8.94 -9.17
CA LEU A 55 -26.79 -9.86 -8.16
C LEU A 55 -27.71 -9.87 -6.93
N ASP A 56 -28.16 -11.06 -6.52
CA ASP A 56 -28.80 -11.25 -5.22
C ASP A 56 -27.75 -11.41 -4.10
N LYS A 57 -28.22 -11.64 -2.86
CA LYS A 57 -27.33 -11.80 -1.70
C LYS A 57 -26.30 -12.92 -1.89
N ASN A 58 -26.69 -14.08 -2.43
CA ASN A 58 -25.79 -15.22 -2.58
C ASN A 58 -24.78 -14.96 -3.70
N ALA A 59 -25.23 -14.34 -4.79
CA ALA A 59 -24.36 -13.93 -5.89
C ALA A 59 -23.32 -12.88 -5.45
N PHE A 60 -23.66 -11.97 -4.53
CA PHE A 60 -22.68 -11.05 -3.94
C PHE A 60 -21.64 -11.75 -3.07
N VAL A 61 -22.07 -12.73 -2.26
CA VAL A 61 -21.14 -13.54 -1.46
C VAL A 61 -20.16 -14.29 -2.37
N ASP A 62 -20.67 -14.95 -3.41
CA ASP A 62 -19.83 -15.61 -4.40
C ASP A 62 -18.87 -14.62 -5.08
N PHE A 63 -19.38 -13.46 -5.53
CA PHE A 63 -18.56 -12.40 -6.13
C PHE A 63 -17.35 -12.04 -5.27
N PHE A 64 -17.55 -11.71 -3.98
CA PHE A 64 -16.44 -11.32 -3.11
C PHE A 64 -15.49 -12.46 -2.75
N LEU A 65 -16.02 -13.68 -2.58
CA LEU A 65 -15.20 -14.83 -2.19
C LEU A 65 -14.41 -15.40 -3.37
N THR A 66 -14.98 -15.42 -4.57
CA THR A 66 -14.43 -16.18 -5.70
C THR A 66 -13.99 -15.32 -6.89
N ARG A 67 -14.58 -14.14 -7.09
CA ARG A 67 -14.35 -13.31 -8.30
C ARG A 67 -13.58 -12.02 -8.04
N TYR A 68 -13.71 -11.46 -6.84
CA TYR A 68 -13.18 -10.14 -6.51
C TYR A 68 -11.67 -10.01 -6.77
N GLN A 69 -11.39 -9.05 -7.66
CA GLN A 69 -10.14 -8.40 -8.06
C GLN A 69 -9.58 -7.35 -7.08
N PRO A 70 -8.64 -7.58 -6.15
CA PRO A 70 -8.17 -6.51 -5.28
C PRO A 70 -7.52 -5.36 -6.06
N THR A 71 -8.02 -4.13 -5.86
CA THR A 71 -7.43 -2.93 -6.48
C THR A 71 -6.02 -2.70 -5.90
N PRO A 72 -4.95 -2.55 -6.70
CA PRO A 72 -3.60 -2.35 -6.19
C PRO A 72 -3.42 -1.00 -5.47
N ILE A 73 -3.57 -0.98 -4.15
CA ILE A 73 -3.31 0.19 -3.31
C ILE A 73 -1.86 0.13 -2.82
N LEU A 74 -0.97 0.85 -3.51
CA LEU A 74 0.47 0.86 -3.26
C LEU A 74 0.96 2.27 -2.90
N SER A 75 1.82 2.38 -1.89
CA SER A 75 2.43 3.66 -1.48
C SER A 75 3.95 3.56 -1.34
N PRO A 76 4.69 3.14 -2.39
CA PRO A 76 6.13 2.93 -2.32
C PRO A 76 6.92 4.20 -1.94
N TRP A 77 6.30 5.37 -1.94
CA TRP A 77 6.88 6.63 -1.46
C TRP A 77 6.79 6.82 0.07
N ASN A 78 6.19 5.91 0.83
CA ASN A 78 6.10 5.95 2.29
C ASN A 78 7.00 4.89 2.93
N GLY A 79 7.82 5.24 3.92
CA GLY A 79 8.69 4.27 4.59
C GLY A 79 7.95 3.14 5.33
N GLY A 80 6.65 3.32 5.61
CA GLY A 80 5.81 2.38 6.34
C GLY A 80 5.13 1.30 5.50
N CYS A 81 5.09 1.44 4.17
CA CYS A 81 4.15 0.76 3.27
C CYS A 81 4.42 -0.71 2.95
N GLY A 82 5.54 -1.26 3.40
CA GLY A 82 5.95 -2.65 3.11
C GLY A 82 7.01 -2.80 2.00
N PHE A 83 7.36 -1.74 1.27
CA PHE A 83 8.47 -1.78 0.31
C PHE A 83 9.86 -1.69 0.97
N TYR A 84 9.92 -1.34 2.26
CA TYR A 84 11.15 -1.05 2.98
C TYR A 84 11.28 -1.85 4.28
N LYS A 85 12.51 -2.26 4.57
CA LYS A 85 12.90 -2.98 5.78
C LYS A 85 13.60 -2.03 6.77
N LYS A 86 13.60 -2.40 8.05
CA LYS A 86 14.39 -1.69 9.08
C LYS A 86 15.73 -2.37 9.25
N TRP A 87 16.79 -1.59 9.45
CA TRP A 87 18.09 -2.13 9.81
C TRP A 87 18.16 -2.40 11.32
N ASN A 88 18.53 -3.62 11.71
CA ASN A 88 18.90 -3.95 13.08
C ASN A 88 20.40 -3.71 13.24
N VAL A 89 20.71 -2.70 14.04
CA VAL A 89 22.08 -2.27 14.32
C VAL A 89 22.89 -3.36 15.04
N GLU A 90 22.29 -4.06 16.00
CA GLU A 90 22.98 -5.06 16.83
C GLU A 90 23.26 -6.35 16.05
N ALA A 91 22.29 -6.79 15.26
CA ALA A 91 22.41 -7.98 14.42
C ALA A 91 23.13 -7.71 13.09
N ASN A 92 23.42 -6.44 12.77
CA ASN A 92 23.96 -6.00 11.50
C ASN A 92 23.21 -6.57 10.28
N ALA A 93 21.88 -6.57 10.35
CA ALA A 93 21.01 -7.22 9.37
C ALA A 93 19.63 -6.55 9.29
N PHE A 94 18.85 -6.86 8.26
CA PHE A 94 17.47 -6.43 8.19
C PHE A 94 16.60 -7.09 9.25
N LYS A 95 15.66 -6.31 9.79
CA LYS A 95 14.54 -6.78 10.63
C LYS A 95 13.28 -6.89 9.78
N SER A 96 12.59 -8.03 9.87
CA SER A 96 11.29 -8.24 9.22
C SER A 96 10.24 -7.26 9.75
N ARG A 97 9.21 -7.03 8.94
CA ARG A 97 8.05 -6.18 9.24
C ARG A 97 6.83 -6.82 8.60
N GLU A 98 5.74 -6.90 9.33
CA GLU A 98 4.46 -7.46 8.85
C GLU A 98 4.04 -6.87 7.50
N ALA A 99 4.13 -5.55 7.34
CA ALA A 99 3.84 -4.88 6.07
C ALA A 99 4.76 -5.34 4.92
N ALA A 100 6.05 -5.56 5.18
CA ALA A 100 6.99 -6.03 4.16
C ALA A 100 6.77 -7.50 3.82
N ASP A 101 6.46 -8.30 4.83
CA ASP A 101 6.14 -9.71 4.68
C ASP A 101 4.83 -9.88 3.90
N ALA A 102 3.82 -9.02 4.11
CA ALA A 102 2.57 -9.01 3.36
C ALA A 102 2.75 -8.64 1.88
N ILE A 103 3.55 -7.60 1.57
CA ILE A 103 3.88 -7.25 0.18
C ILE A 103 4.64 -8.39 -0.51
N GLU A 104 5.54 -9.05 0.20
CA GLU A 104 6.29 -10.18 -0.33
C GLU A 104 5.40 -11.42 -0.54
N ALA A 105 4.46 -11.69 0.38
CA ALA A 105 3.47 -12.75 0.23
C ALA A 105 2.58 -12.51 -1.00
N LEU A 106 2.08 -11.29 -1.19
CA LEU A 106 1.34 -10.92 -2.41
C LEU A 106 2.20 -11.08 -3.67
N THR A 107 3.48 -10.69 -3.61
CA THR A 107 4.42 -10.87 -4.74
C THR A 107 4.55 -12.36 -5.14
N ARG A 108 4.52 -13.28 -4.16
CA ARG A 108 4.68 -14.73 -4.37
C ARG A 108 3.36 -15.47 -4.58
N SER A 109 2.23 -14.79 -4.41
CA SER A 109 0.91 -15.39 -4.54
C SER A 109 0.75 -16.08 -5.91
N THR A 110 0.15 -17.25 -5.92
CA THR A 110 -0.18 -18.00 -7.16
C THR A 110 -1.63 -17.84 -7.57
N GLU A 111 -2.44 -17.18 -6.73
CA GLU A 111 -3.86 -16.91 -7.00
C GLU A 111 -4.03 -15.93 -8.17
N PRO A 112 -4.82 -16.28 -9.21
CA PRO A 112 -5.04 -15.41 -10.37
C PRO A 112 -5.61 -14.04 -10.02
N ARG A 113 -6.45 -13.94 -8.99
CA ARG A 113 -7.04 -12.65 -8.56
C ARG A 113 -6.00 -11.58 -8.17
N PHE A 114 -4.79 -12.00 -7.79
CA PHE A 114 -3.72 -11.07 -7.43
C PHE A 114 -2.76 -10.75 -8.58
N GLU A 115 -3.01 -11.23 -9.81
CA GLU A 115 -2.12 -11.01 -10.95
C GLU A 115 -1.84 -9.53 -11.21
N ASN A 116 -2.89 -8.69 -11.25
CA ASN A 116 -2.71 -7.26 -11.40
C ASN A 116 -1.92 -6.68 -10.22
N TYR A 117 -2.24 -7.09 -8.99
CA TYR A 117 -1.53 -6.63 -7.79
C TYR A 117 -0.03 -6.95 -7.84
N ARG A 118 0.34 -8.18 -8.23
CA ARG A 118 1.74 -8.61 -8.43
C ARG A 118 2.43 -7.76 -9.48
N THR A 119 1.79 -7.58 -10.64
CA THR A 119 2.33 -6.73 -11.72
C THR A 119 2.63 -5.33 -11.21
N GLN A 120 1.71 -4.71 -10.47
CA GLN A 120 1.91 -3.36 -9.93
C GLN A 120 3.02 -3.31 -8.86
N ILE A 121 3.17 -4.34 -8.02
CA ILE A 121 4.30 -4.43 -7.08
C ILE A 121 5.63 -4.53 -7.85
N HIS A 122 5.71 -5.35 -8.89
CA HIS A 122 6.92 -5.49 -9.71
C HIS A 122 7.29 -4.17 -10.39
N CYS A 123 6.32 -3.49 -10.97
CA CYS A 123 6.47 -2.14 -11.52
C CYS A 123 7.00 -1.16 -10.47
N ALA A 124 6.36 -1.07 -9.30
CA ALA A 124 6.81 -0.20 -8.22
C ALA A 124 8.24 -0.52 -7.75
N LYS A 125 8.59 -1.80 -7.59
CA LYS A 125 9.96 -2.25 -7.24
C LYS A 125 10.96 -1.83 -8.32
N ALA A 126 10.62 -1.96 -9.61
CA ALA A 126 11.50 -1.54 -10.70
C ALA A 126 11.73 -0.01 -10.73
N ALA A 127 10.68 0.78 -10.51
CA ALA A 127 10.79 2.24 -10.38
C ALA A 127 11.71 2.63 -9.21
N LEU A 128 11.56 1.97 -8.06
CA LEU A 128 12.39 2.21 -6.87
C LEU A 128 13.87 1.95 -7.16
N VAL A 129 14.20 0.83 -7.81
CA VAL A 129 15.58 0.49 -8.17
C VAL A 129 16.18 1.54 -9.09
N GLY A 130 15.40 2.11 -10.03
CA GLY A 130 15.88 3.14 -10.94
C GLY A 130 16.25 4.48 -10.28
N GLN A 131 15.72 4.77 -9.08
CA GLN A 131 15.95 6.03 -8.37
C GLN A 131 16.82 5.87 -7.11
N ALA A 132 16.94 4.66 -6.59
CA ALA A 132 17.66 4.40 -5.36
C ALA A 132 19.18 4.34 -5.56
N LYS A 133 19.92 4.58 -4.47
CA LYS A 133 21.39 4.56 -4.45
C LYS A 133 21.87 3.40 -3.57
N PRO A 134 22.95 2.69 -3.96
CA PRO A 134 23.61 1.74 -3.09
C PRO A 134 24.04 2.39 -1.78
N ILE A 135 23.90 1.65 -0.68
CA ILE A 135 24.34 2.08 0.64
C ILE A 135 24.83 0.85 1.42
N ASP A 136 25.84 1.06 2.26
CA ASP A 136 26.21 0.11 3.32
C ASP A 136 25.80 0.72 4.68
N PRO A 137 24.65 0.31 5.24
CA PRO A 137 24.20 0.86 6.52
C PRO A 137 25.18 0.62 7.66
N ALA A 138 25.94 -0.48 7.61
CA ALA A 138 26.93 -0.81 8.64
C ALA A 138 28.12 0.18 8.59
N ALA A 139 28.61 0.46 7.38
CA ALA A 139 29.68 1.43 7.17
C ALA A 139 29.26 2.86 7.58
N GLU A 140 28.05 3.28 7.23
CA GLU A 140 27.50 4.59 7.63
C GLU A 140 27.38 4.72 9.16
N LEU A 141 26.86 3.69 9.83
CA LEU A 141 26.78 3.66 11.29
C LEU A 141 28.18 3.66 11.95
N ALA A 142 29.14 2.95 11.37
CA ALA A 142 30.52 2.95 11.84
C ALA A 142 31.19 4.33 11.70
N ALA A 143 30.93 5.04 10.60
CA ALA A 143 31.42 6.40 10.41
C ALA A 143 30.85 7.38 11.44
N ILE A 144 29.55 7.26 11.77
CA ILE A 144 28.92 8.02 12.87
C ILE A 144 29.61 7.72 14.20
N ASP A 145 29.90 6.45 14.48
CA ASP A 145 30.53 6.02 15.73
C ASP A 145 31.99 6.50 15.86
N GLN A 146 32.75 6.50 14.76
CA GLN A 146 34.09 7.07 14.71
C GLN A 146 34.07 8.58 14.95
N ARG A 147 33.12 9.29 14.32
CA ARG A 147 32.92 10.73 14.53
C ARG A 147 32.55 11.03 15.99
N ALA A 148 31.65 10.24 16.57
CA ALA A 148 31.23 10.38 17.96
C ALA A 148 32.42 10.24 18.93
N SER A 149 33.33 9.32 18.65
CA SER A 149 34.54 9.09 19.45
C SER A 149 35.52 10.26 19.34
N ARG A 150 35.78 10.74 18.12
CA ARG A 150 36.67 11.89 17.85
C ARG A 150 36.18 13.19 18.50
N GLU A 151 34.87 13.41 18.49
CA GLU A 151 34.25 14.63 19.02
C GLU A 151 33.81 14.50 20.49
N GLY A 152 34.10 13.37 21.16
CA GLY A 152 33.76 13.17 22.57
C GLY A 152 32.26 13.21 22.88
N TRP A 153 31.42 12.66 22.00
CA TRP A 153 29.96 12.70 22.17
C TRP A 153 29.48 11.85 23.35
N SER A 154 28.42 12.31 24.01
CA SER A 154 27.69 11.49 24.98
C SER A 154 26.97 10.31 24.29
N ALA A 155 26.67 9.26 25.06
CA ALA A 155 25.91 8.11 24.58
C ALA A 155 24.53 8.51 23.99
N GLN A 156 23.87 9.50 24.60
CA GLN A 156 22.59 10.02 24.13
C GLN A 156 22.71 10.72 22.77
N LYS A 157 23.74 11.55 22.58
CA LYS A 157 23.98 12.21 21.29
C LYS A 157 24.30 11.19 20.21
N ARG A 158 25.18 10.22 20.50
CA ARG A 158 25.49 9.12 19.58
C ARG A 158 24.24 8.35 19.15
N LYS A 159 23.38 7.97 20.10
CA LYS A 159 22.10 7.30 19.81
C LYS A 159 21.21 8.16 18.90
N LYS A 160 21.03 9.44 19.24
CA LYS A 160 20.20 10.37 18.46
C LYS A 160 20.67 10.48 17.00
N GLU A 161 21.97 10.55 16.77
CA GLU A 161 22.54 10.66 15.41
C GLU A 161 22.35 9.37 14.60
N ARG A 162 22.49 8.18 15.24
CA ARG A 162 22.18 6.89 14.61
C ARG A 162 20.69 6.79 14.25
N ASP A 163 19.82 7.17 15.19
CA ASP A 163 18.36 7.18 14.96
C ASP A 163 17.97 8.17 13.86
N ALA A 164 18.64 9.33 13.78
CA ALA A 164 18.43 10.33 12.74
C ALA A 164 18.83 9.79 11.36
N PHE A 165 19.99 9.12 11.26
CA PHE A 165 20.40 8.43 10.03
C PHE A 165 19.37 7.38 9.62
N LEU A 166 19.03 6.45 10.51
CA LEU A 166 18.08 5.36 10.23
C LEU A 166 16.67 5.88 9.88
N GLY A 167 16.25 7.01 10.45
CA GLY A 167 14.99 7.68 10.12
C GLY A 167 15.02 8.53 8.85
N SER A 168 16.19 8.72 8.24
CA SER A 168 16.38 9.46 6.99
C SER A 168 16.45 8.56 5.75
N VAL A 169 16.73 7.27 5.94
CA VAL A 169 16.89 6.27 4.89
C VAL A 169 15.66 5.38 4.76
N MET A 170 15.33 4.99 3.53
CA MET A 170 14.31 3.97 3.23
C MET A 170 15.00 2.81 2.54
N LEU A 171 15.32 1.77 3.32
CA LEU A 171 16.21 0.70 2.91
C LEU A 171 15.44 -0.49 2.33
N PHE A 172 15.94 -1.03 1.23
CA PHE A 172 15.46 -2.26 0.63
C PHE A 172 16.60 -3.00 -0.06
N GLU A 173 16.36 -4.27 -0.42
CA GLU A 173 17.37 -5.12 -1.05
C GLU A 173 16.94 -5.46 -2.47
N HIS A 174 17.89 -5.40 -3.41
CA HIS A 174 17.67 -5.84 -4.78
C HIS A 174 18.93 -6.56 -5.29
N LYS A 175 18.78 -7.82 -5.69
CA LYS A 175 19.88 -8.67 -6.24
C LYS A 175 21.15 -8.67 -5.36
N GLY A 176 20.96 -8.78 -4.04
CA GLY A 176 22.07 -8.81 -3.06
C GLY A 176 22.70 -7.45 -2.76
N VAL A 177 22.17 -6.35 -3.30
CA VAL A 177 22.62 -4.98 -3.02
C VAL A 177 21.60 -4.28 -2.13
N ILE A 178 22.08 -3.64 -1.07
CA ILE A 178 21.25 -2.77 -0.22
C ILE A 178 21.16 -1.40 -0.88
N LEU A 179 19.93 -0.96 -1.09
CA LEU A 179 19.58 0.30 -1.73
C LEU A 179 18.84 1.20 -0.74
N ASN A 180 18.99 2.51 -0.94
CA ASN A 180 18.28 3.55 -0.21
C ASN A 180 17.56 4.49 -1.18
N LEU A 181 16.28 4.76 -0.91
CA LEU A 181 15.61 5.93 -1.44
C LEU A 181 15.61 7.02 -0.36
N GLY A 182 16.38 8.09 -0.58
CA GLY A 182 16.42 9.22 0.34
C GLY A 182 15.15 10.06 0.27
N LYS A 183 14.91 10.86 1.31
CA LYS A 183 13.74 11.75 1.38
C LYS A 183 13.73 12.82 0.28
N ALA A 184 14.91 13.25 -0.19
CA ALA A 184 15.02 14.27 -1.24
C ALA A 184 14.61 13.73 -2.61
N GLU A 185 14.82 12.43 -2.83
CA GLU A 185 14.50 11.73 -4.08
C GLU A 185 13.02 11.34 -4.20
N LYS A 186 12.20 11.57 -3.16
CA LYS A 186 10.78 11.18 -3.15
C LYS A 186 9.97 11.88 -4.25
N ASP A 187 10.24 13.15 -4.50
CA ASP A 187 9.54 13.94 -5.52
C ASP A 187 9.84 13.47 -6.93
N ASP A 188 11.13 13.26 -7.24
CA ASP A 188 11.57 12.72 -8.52
C ASP A 188 11.06 11.29 -8.74
N PHE A 189 11.05 10.48 -7.67
CA PHE A 189 10.46 9.14 -7.70
C PHE A 189 8.96 9.17 -8.00
N LEU A 190 8.19 10.09 -7.41
CA LEU A 190 6.75 10.24 -7.68
C LEU A 190 6.48 10.67 -9.13
N ALA A 191 7.30 11.57 -9.68
CA ALA A 191 7.21 11.94 -11.09
C ALA A 191 7.53 10.74 -12.00
N ALA A 192 8.60 9.99 -11.71
CA ALA A 192 9.01 8.84 -12.50
C ALA A 192 8.00 7.68 -12.47
N ILE A 193 7.46 7.34 -11.30
CA ILE A 193 6.48 6.25 -11.19
C ILE A 193 5.18 6.59 -11.91
N ARG A 194 4.78 7.87 -11.91
CA ARG A 194 3.62 8.37 -12.66
C ARG A 194 3.84 8.31 -14.18
N SER A 195 5.04 8.66 -14.65
CA SER A 195 5.29 8.82 -16.10
C SER A 195 5.46 7.52 -16.87
N SER A 196 5.93 6.43 -16.23
CA SER A 196 6.53 5.36 -17.03
C SER A 196 6.41 3.95 -16.48
N VAL A 197 5.70 3.71 -15.36
CA VAL A 197 5.86 2.40 -14.68
C VAL A 197 4.57 1.72 -14.24
N VAL A 198 3.52 2.45 -13.86
CA VAL A 198 2.34 1.83 -13.24
C VAL A 198 1.13 1.75 -14.16
N GLY A 199 0.34 0.69 -14.02
CA GLY A 199 -0.92 0.54 -14.76
C GLY A 199 -2.01 1.46 -14.22
N ASP A 200 -3.11 1.57 -14.97
CA ASP A 200 -4.21 2.53 -14.75
C ASP A 200 -4.72 2.55 -13.30
N ALA A 201 -4.87 1.39 -12.66
CA ALA A 201 -5.39 1.30 -11.29
C ALA A 201 -4.45 1.95 -10.25
N THR A 202 -3.14 1.72 -10.36
CA THR A 202 -2.14 2.34 -9.48
C THR A 202 -1.98 3.82 -9.81
N LEU A 203 -2.09 4.20 -11.09
CA LEU A 203 -2.06 5.60 -11.52
C LEU A 203 -3.23 6.37 -10.90
N GLN A 204 -4.43 5.81 -10.95
CA GLN A 204 -5.63 6.39 -10.34
C GLN A 204 -5.45 6.56 -8.81
N TRP A 205 -4.85 5.57 -8.12
CA TRP A 205 -4.53 5.70 -6.71
C TRP A 205 -3.51 6.82 -6.45
N LEU A 206 -2.45 6.92 -7.26
CA LEU A 206 -1.47 8.00 -7.15
C LEU A 206 -2.12 9.38 -7.35
N ASP A 207 -2.99 9.53 -8.36
CA ASP A 207 -3.77 10.74 -8.61
C ASP A 207 -4.76 11.08 -7.51
N THR A 208 -5.27 10.05 -6.82
CA THR A 208 -6.12 10.25 -5.65
C THR A 208 -5.29 10.74 -4.45
N ALA A 209 -4.06 10.24 -4.30
CA ALA A 209 -3.18 10.57 -3.18
C ALA A 209 -2.46 11.91 -3.34
N PHE A 210 -2.15 12.32 -4.58
CA PHE A 210 -1.38 13.53 -4.87
C PHE A 210 -1.91 14.30 -6.08
N VAL A 211 -1.73 15.62 -6.00
CA VAL A 211 -1.68 16.49 -7.18
C VAL A 211 -0.23 16.86 -7.41
N LEU A 212 0.33 16.52 -8.58
CA LEU A 212 1.67 16.98 -8.97
C LEU A 212 1.61 18.41 -9.51
N LEU A 213 2.62 19.21 -9.20
CA LEU A 213 2.73 20.63 -9.54
C LEU A 213 4.00 20.88 -10.35
N GLU A 214 3.97 21.85 -11.25
CA GLU A 214 5.16 22.31 -11.99
C GLU A 214 5.71 23.61 -11.41
N GLY A 215 7.04 23.78 -11.46
CA GLY A 215 7.71 25.03 -11.08
C GLY A 215 7.86 25.30 -9.57
N GLU A 216 7.35 24.43 -8.70
CA GLU A 216 7.53 24.53 -7.25
C GLU A 216 8.67 23.65 -6.74
N LYS A 217 9.40 24.11 -5.69
CA LYS A 217 10.46 23.33 -5.02
C LYS A 217 9.93 22.02 -4.43
N LYS A 218 8.68 22.03 -3.93
CA LYS A 218 7.92 20.82 -3.60
C LYS A 218 6.88 20.65 -4.71
N ASN A 219 7.15 19.79 -5.67
CA ASN A 219 6.34 19.62 -6.89
C ASN A 219 5.08 18.75 -6.67
N ARG A 220 4.52 18.76 -5.45
CA ARG A 220 3.33 17.96 -5.11
C ARG A 220 2.52 18.53 -3.95
N ARG A 221 1.22 18.27 -3.97
CA ARG A 221 0.30 18.44 -2.83
C ARG A 221 -0.39 17.12 -2.52
N GLU A 222 -0.40 16.77 -1.24
CA GLU A 222 -1.10 15.58 -0.76
C GLU A 222 -2.61 15.84 -0.61
N ALA A 223 -3.42 14.83 -0.93
CA ALA A 223 -4.87 14.92 -0.71
C ALA A 223 -5.18 15.02 0.80
N PRO A 224 -6.00 15.99 1.26
CA PRO A 224 -6.24 16.21 2.69
C PRO A 224 -6.73 14.98 3.47
N LEU A 225 -7.52 14.12 2.83
CA LEU A 225 -8.06 12.89 3.43
C LEU A 225 -7.05 11.74 3.51
N LEU A 226 -5.92 11.84 2.80
CA LEU A 226 -4.92 10.78 2.68
C LEU A 226 -3.57 11.13 3.31
N GLY A 227 -3.54 12.18 4.14
CA GLY A 227 -2.38 12.58 4.93
C GLY A 227 -1.13 12.76 4.06
N SER A 228 -0.07 12.00 4.30
CA SER A 228 1.18 12.10 3.54
C SER A 228 1.19 11.24 2.26
N GLY A 229 0.05 11.14 1.57
CA GLY A 229 -0.15 10.32 0.38
C GLY A 229 -0.39 8.84 0.73
N GLY A 230 -1.52 8.55 1.36
CA GLY A 230 -1.91 7.20 1.78
C GLY A 230 -1.61 6.87 3.24
N ASN A 231 -1.37 7.86 4.09
CA ASN A 231 -1.18 7.66 5.54
C ASN A 231 -2.27 8.36 6.35
N VAL A 232 -2.73 7.72 7.42
CA VAL A 232 -3.54 8.35 8.47
C VAL A 232 -2.89 8.04 9.83
N GLY A 233 -2.34 9.07 10.47
CA GLY A 233 -1.53 8.90 11.67
C GLY A 233 -0.29 8.04 11.41
N ASN A 234 -0.13 6.95 12.15
CA ASN A 234 0.97 5.99 11.98
C ASN A 234 0.61 4.81 11.05
N SER A 235 -0.59 4.80 10.48
CA SER A 235 -1.10 3.72 9.61
C SER A 235 -0.97 4.12 8.14
N ASP A 236 -0.51 3.17 7.33
CA ASP A 236 -0.40 3.32 5.87
C ASP A 236 -1.45 2.41 5.20
N PHE A 237 -2.23 2.96 4.26
CA PHE A 237 -3.31 2.22 3.58
C PHE A 237 -2.78 1.03 2.79
N SER A 238 -1.62 1.15 2.14
CA SER A 238 -1.03 0.03 1.38
C SER A 238 -0.61 -1.09 2.32
N ALA A 239 0.07 -0.74 3.41
CA ALA A 239 0.48 -1.72 4.43
C ALA A 239 -0.73 -2.44 5.02
N MET A 240 -1.75 -1.68 5.48
CA MET A 240 -2.95 -2.26 6.10
C MET A 240 -3.71 -3.14 5.12
N PHE A 241 -3.91 -2.66 3.89
CA PHE A 241 -4.67 -3.40 2.90
C PHE A 241 -3.97 -4.69 2.48
N ALA A 242 -2.64 -4.65 2.26
CA ALA A 242 -1.87 -5.85 1.95
C ALA A 242 -1.93 -6.90 3.06
N GLN A 243 -1.85 -6.49 4.33
CA GLN A 243 -1.97 -7.38 5.48
C GLN A 243 -3.38 -8.00 5.56
N MET A 244 -4.43 -7.19 5.45
CA MET A 244 -5.81 -7.68 5.47
C MET A 244 -6.12 -8.63 4.31
N LEU A 245 -5.59 -8.36 3.11
CA LEU A 245 -5.75 -9.28 1.97
C LEU A 245 -5.16 -10.66 2.27
N ALA A 246 -3.99 -10.71 2.91
CA ALA A 246 -3.36 -11.96 3.31
C ALA A 246 -4.11 -12.69 4.46
N GLU A 247 -4.87 -11.96 5.27
CA GLU A 247 -5.70 -12.53 6.34
C GLU A 247 -7.03 -13.10 5.83
N VAL A 248 -7.66 -12.45 4.84
CA VAL A 248 -9.04 -12.77 4.42
C VAL A 248 -9.13 -13.53 3.10
N LEU A 249 -8.08 -13.54 2.29
CA LEU A 249 -8.06 -14.26 1.01
C LEU A 249 -6.91 -15.26 1.00
N SER A 250 -7.18 -16.45 0.43
CA SER A 250 -6.09 -17.37 0.08
C SER A 250 -5.13 -16.68 -0.89
N LEU A 251 -3.83 -16.88 -0.70
CA LEU A 251 -2.80 -16.43 -1.63
C LEU A 251 -2.34 -17.55 -2.58
N GLU A 252 -2.82 -18.78 -2.38
CA GLU A 252 -2.45 -19.97 -3.14
C GLU A 252 -3.64 -20.55 -3.89
N ALA A 253 -3.48 -20.85 -5.18
CA ALA A 253 -4.56 -21.26 -6.09
C ALA A 253 -5.32 -22.54 -5.67
N ASN A 254 -4.76 -23.32 -4.75
CA ASN A 254 -5.38 -24.54 -4.18
C ASN A 254 -5.48 -24.49 -2.65
N GLY A 255 -5.20 -23.34 -2.03
CA GLY A 255 -5.33 -23.16 -0.59
C GLY A 255 -6.80 -23.06 -0.19
N ALA A 256 -7.19 -23.77 0.88
CA ALA A 256 -8.47 -23.48 1.53
C ALA A 256 -8.49 -22.01 1.94
N ALA A 257 -9.63 -21.33 1.79
CA ALA A 257 -9.79 -20.00 2.36
C ALA A 257 -9.47 -20.06 3.86
N PRO A 258 -8.81 -19.04 4.43
CA PRO A 258 -8.49 -19.03 5.86
C PRO A 258 -9.77 -19.29 6.67
N GLU A 259 -9.71 -20.24 7.61
CA GLU A 259 -10.83 -20.52 8.51
C GLU A 259 -11.09 -19.27 9.36
N TYR A 260 -12.26 -18.66 9.17
CA TYR A 260 -12.71 -17.54 9.99
C TYR A 260 -13.24 -18.10 11.32
N SER A 261 -12.55 -17.81 12.42
CA SER A 261 -13.01 -18.09 13.79
C SER A 261 -13.97 -17.02 14.31
#